data_AF-A0A8J3L365-F1
#
_entry.id   AF-A0A8J3L365-F1
#
_cell.length_a   1.000
_cell.length_b   1.000
_cell.length_c   1.000
_cell.angle_alpha   90.00
_cell.angle_beta   90.00
_cell.angle_gamma   90.00
#
_symmetry.space_group_name_H-M   'P 1'
#
loop_
_entity.id
_entity.type
_entity.pdbx_description
1 polymer ?
#
loop_
_entity_poly.entity_id
_entity_poly.type
_entity_poly.pdbx_seq_one_letter_code
_entity_poly.pdbx_strand_id
1 'polypeptide(L)'
;MRPGVLVRLAVAGTRTDRVRVALTIATATLATVMLLVAATVLAVDVPEPRYQVVLLNHFDLRQTVAATLLLVSLPVLALAAQAGRIGAPARQRRLAALRLAGATPRQVVTIAAAETGVAAALGTGLGLAACLAGRVLLHQRNPDGRLWLPTDVSPWPWLLVLILVGLPVAAASVAALLLRHMQHSPLGVARAAETPVPKPWPLLFVPLGFAVFAVVETRDGMSGSVVLRLFFGGAVTAAGLVLGMAWLSHQAGRLLHRVGRGPATLLAARRLTADPWSGSRTVGVLLVCGLVAGGGLGMRDHYAAQLRIWLRHEPPPELMERVRQGEPIDPFFASGLKGISLAVGVAAAIAAIGVLTALLEAVAARRRAFATLTAAGVRRRVLAQALLWQAVLPVALMMPAAVLLGAGMVQQILPEMYDTVFTEVPDPACTGGACRSEMRIEYRYETWFVDWTEVALVSAAGIGLVALIAGLAAATLRTRTDLQDLRTA
;
A
#
# COMPACT_ATOMS: atom_id res chain seq x y z
N MET A 1 -8.77 -33.13 -13.03
CA MET A 1 -8.12 -33.60 -11.77
C MET A 1 -9.17 -33.61 -10.68
N ARG A 2 -9.20 -34.63 -9.81
CA ARG A 2 -10.15 -34.66 -8.69
C ARG A 2 -9.80 -33.56 -7.66
N PRO A 3 -10.78 -32.84 -7.08
CA PRO A 3 -10.53 -31.72 -6.18
C PRO A 3 -9.74 -32.12 -4.92
N GLY A 4 -9.97 -33.32 -4.36
CA GLY A 4 -9.21 -33.80 -3.20
C GLY A 4 -7.72 -34.03 -3.47
N VAL A 5 -7.34 -34.36 -4.71
CA VAL A 5 -5.93 -34.52 -5.11
C VAL A 5 -5.25 -33.16 -5.22
N LEU A 6 -5.96 -32.14 -5.72
CA LEU A 6 -5.47 -30.76 -5.77
C LEU A 6 -5.16 -30.21 -4.38
N VAL A 7 -6.04 -30.44 -3.40
CA VAL A 7 -5.84 -29.99 -2.02
C VAL A 7 -4.67 -30.72 -1.35
N ARG A 8 -4.55 -32.04 -1.50
CA ARG A 8 -3.38 -32.78 -0.96
C ARG A 8 -2.06 -32.30 -1.55
N LEU A 9 -2.02 -32.04 -2.87
CA LEU A 9 -0.82 -31.51 -3.53
C LEU A 9 -0.51 -30.08 -3.10
N ALA A 10 -1.53 -29.29 -2.73
CA ALA A 10 -1.32 -27.93 -2.25
C ALA A 10 -0.70 -27.86 -0.84
N VAL A 11 -0.93 -28.87 0.00
CA VAL A 11 -0.46 -28.92 1.40
C VAL A 11 0.94 -29.55 1.53
N ALA A 12 1.38 -30.34 0.55
CA ALA A 12 2.71 -30.95 0.54
C ALA A 12 3.79 -29.91 0.16
N GLY A 13 4.49 -29.34 1.15
CA GLY A 13 5.44 -28.23 0.94
C GLY A 13 6.74 -28.33 1.71
N THR A 14 7.78 -27.71 1.13
CA THR A 14 9.09 -27.47 1.76
C THR A 14 9.01 -26.43 2.89
N ARG A 15 10.08 -26.24 3.67
CA ARG A 15 10.12 -25.15 4.69
C ARG A 15 9.83 -23.77 4.07
N THR A 16 10.34 -23.51 2.86
CA THR A 16 10.08 -22.27 2.12
C THR A 16 8.61 -22.15 1.68
N ASP A 17 7.94 -23.25 1.33
CA ASP A 17 6.52 -23.21 1.02
C ASP A 17 5.68 -22.93 2.27
N ARG A 18 6.05 -23.45 3.44
CA ARG A 18 5.34 -23.16 4.70
C ARG A 18 5.39 -21.67 5.06
N VAL A 19 6.57 -21.04 4.93
CA VAL A 19 6.72 -19.59 5.17
C VAL A 19 5.86 -18.79 4.19
N ARG A 20 5.86 -19.16 2.91
CA ARG A 20 5.01 -18.52 1.89
C ARG A 20 3.53 -18.64 2.24
N VAL A 21 3.07 -19.85 2.58
CA VAL A 21 1.67 -20.12 2.93
C VAL A 21 1.29 -19.35 4.19
N ALA A 22 2.11 -19.38 5.25
CA ALA A 22 1.86 -18.63 6.48
C ALA A 22 1.76 -17.12 6.22
N LEU A 23 2.66 -16.56 5.40
CA LEU A 23 2.63 -15.14 5.06
C LEU A 23 1.42 -14.78 4.17
N THR A 24 1.03 -15.66 3.25
CA THR A 24 -0.18 -15.49 2.42
C THR A 24 -1.44 -15.51 3.29
N ILE A 25 -1.51 -16.44 4.25
CA ILE A 25 -2.61 -16.50 5.22
C ILE A 25 -2.64 -15.21 6.04
N ALA A 26 -1.52 -14.81 6.67
CA ALA A 26 -1.46 -13.63 7.52
C ALA A 26 -1.84 -12.33 6.78
N THR A 27 -1.33 -12.13 5.56
CA THR A 27 -1.66 -10.95 4.74
C THR A 27 -3.10 -10.97 4.25
N ALA A 28 -3.65 -12.13 3.88
CA ALA A 28 -5.06 -12.27 3.53
C ALA A 28 -5.98 -12.04 4.75
N THR A 29 -5.60 -12.50 5.94
CA THR A 29 -6.30 -12.21 7.21
C THR A 29 -6.33 -10.71 7.45
N LEU A 30 -5.18 -10.03 7.40
CA LEU A 30 -5.09 -8.58 7.60
C LEU A 30 -5.91 -7.81 6.57
N ALA A 31 -5.80 -8.15 5.28
CA ALA A 31 -6.58 -7.50 4.23
C ALA A 31 -8.10 -7.69 4.45
N THR A 32 -8.52 -8.90 4.85
CA THR A 32 -9.93 -9.19 5.13
C THR A 32 -10.44 -8.39 6.31
N VAL A 33 -9.69 -8.33 7.42
CA VAL A 33 -10.06 -7.53 8.59
C VAL A 33 -10.21 -6.06 8.20
N MET A 34 -9.24 -5.49 7.48
CA MET A 34 -9.30 -4.08 7.08
C MET A 34 -10.46 -3.76 6.14
N LEU A 35 -10.70 -4.60 5.14
CA LEU A 35 -11.80 -4.42 4.19
C LEU A 35 -13.17 -4.62 4.86
N LEU A 36 -13.30 -5.60 5.77
CA LEU A 36 -14.55 -5.81 6.52
C LEU A 36 -14.81 -4.66 7.50
N VAL A 37 -13.79 -4.16 8.21
CA VAL A 37 -13.95 -3.00 9.09
C VAL A 37 -14.32 -1.76 8.28
N ALA A 38 -13.67 -1.50 7.14
CA ALA A 38 -14.07 -0.41 6.26
C ALA A 38 -15.52 -0.55 5.76
N ALA A 39 -15.93 -1.76 5.37
CA ALA A 39 -17.29 -2.07 4.96
C ALA A 39 -18.30 -1.87 6.10
N THR A 40 -17.94 -2.21 7.35
CA THR A 40 -18.82 -1.93 8.50
C THR A 40 -18.99 -0.44 8.72
N VAL A 41 -17.92 0.34 8.67
CA VAL A 41 -17.96 1.80 8.88
C VAL A 41 -18.83 2.47 7.81
N LEU A 42 -18.76 2.02 6.55
CA LEU A 42 -19.60 2.52 5.47
C LEU A 42 -21.08 2.11 5.59
N ALA A 43 -21.37 1.00 6.26
CA ALA A 43 -22.75 0.54 6.49
C ALA A 43 -23.42 1.22 7.69
N VAL A 44 -22.69 2.00 8.49
CA VAL A 44 -23.24 2.72 9.64
C VAL A 44 -24.10 3.88 9.15
N ASP A 45 -25.40 3.68 9.16
CA ASP A 45 -26.40 4.72 8.94
C ASP A 45 -27.13 5.03 10.25
N VAL A 46 -26.82 6.19 10.85
CA VAL A 46 -27.37 6.56 12.15
C VAL A 46 -27.56 8.09 12.21
N PRO A 47 -28.78 8.56 12.55
CA PRO A 47 -29.06 9.99 12.73
C PRO A 47 -28.62 10.55 14.11
N GLU A 48 -28.38 9.69 15.11
CA GLU A 48 -27.97 10.09 16.47
C GLU A 48 -26.61 9.48 16.89
N PRO A 49 -25.84 10.16 17.76
CA PRO A 49 -24.53 9.69 18.20
C PRO A 49 -24.62 8.43 19.08
N ARG A 50 -24.30 7.27 18.51
CA ARG A 50 -24.33 5.96 19.18
C ARG A 50 -22.97 5.43 19.64
N TYR A 51 -21.88 6.00 19.11
CA TYR A 51 -20.52 5.54 19.39
C TYR A 51 -19.76 6.52 20.26
N GLN A 52 -18.83 6.02 21.08
CA GLN A 52 -17.93 6.88 21.86
C GLN A 52 -16.88 7.57 20.96
N VAL A 53 -16.45 6.89 19.90
CA VAL A 53 -15.54 7.47 18.91
C VAL A 53 -16.28 8.49 18.06
N VAL A 54 -15.96 9.77 18.26
CA VAL A 54 -16.59 10.91 17.57
C VAL A 54 -16.53 10.80 16.04
N LEU A 55 -15.48 10.18 15.51
CA LEU A 55 -15.30 9.94 14.07
C LEU A 55 -16.42 9.10 13.46
N LEU A 56 -17.07 8.25 14.26
CA LEU A 56 -18.09 7.32 13.76
C LEU A 56 -19.51 7.89 13.84
N ASN A 57 -19.70 9.03 14.50
CA ASN A 57 -21.01 9.65 14.64
C ASN A 57 -21.30 10.67 13.52
N HIS A 58 -20.27 11.24 12.90
CA HIS A 58 -20.42 12.22 11.83
C HIS A 58 -20.31 11.54 10.46
N PHE A 59 -21.18 11.93 9.51
CA PHE A 59 -21.19 11.32 8.17
C PHE A 59 -19.86 11.51 7.43
N ASP A 60 -19.34 12.73 7.43
CA ASP A 60 -18.09 13.07 6.74
C ASP A 60 -16.88 12.31 7.32
N LEU A 61 -16.81 12.19 8.65
CA LEU A 61 -15.73 11.49 9.33
C LEU A 61 -15.76 9.97 9.15
N ARG A 62 -16.95 9.36 9.11
CA ARG A 62 -17.08 7.92 8.83
C ARG A 62 -16.45 7.60 7.49
N GLN A 63 -16.69 8.45 6.50
CA GLN A 63 -16.10 8.29 5.17
C GLN A 63 -14.60 8.44 5.17
N THR A 64 -14.04 9.37 5.94
CA THR A 64 -12.57 9.53 6.02
C THR A 64 -11.90 8.36 6.75
N VAL A 65 -12.52 7.82 7.79
CA VAL A 65 -12.08 6.57 8.44
C VAL A 65 -12.12 5.39 7.45
N ALA A 66 -13.22 5.22 6.73
CA ALA A 66 -13.34 4.17 5.73
C ALA A 66 -12.31 4.32 4.60
N ALA A 67 -12.11 5.55 4.09
CA ALA A 67 -11.11 5.89 3.09
C ALA A 67 -9.69 5.56 3.57
N THR A 68 -9.37 5.88 4.81
CA THR A 68 -8.08 5.59 5.43
C THR A 68 -7.84 4.08 5.55
N LEU A 69 -8.83 3.32 6.03
CA LEU A 69 -8.75 1.86 6.14
C LEU A 69 -8.58 1.20 4.77
N LEU A 70 -9.35 1.65 3.77
CA LEU A 70 -9.24 1.17 2.39
C LEU A 70 -7.88 1.51 1.79
N LEU A 71 -7.39 2.74 1.98
CA LEU A 71 -6.10 3.16 1.46
C LEU A 71 -4.96 2.32 2.05
N VAL A 72 -4.95 2.09 3.37
CA VAL A 72 -3.94 1.25 4.04
C VAL A 72 -4.05 -0.22 3.62
N SER A 73 -5.22 -0.67 3.14
CA SER A 73 -5.35 -2.04 2.63
C SER A 73 -4.53 -2.26 1.34
N LEU A 74 -4.22 -1.21 0.57
CA LEU A 74 -3.39 -1.31 -0.64
C LEU A 74 -1.98 -1.85 -0.34
N PRO A 75 -1.21 -1.31 0.63
CA PRO A 75 0.04 -1.88 1.11
C PRO A 75 -0.08 -3.35 1.54
N VAL A 76 -1.15 -3.73 2.23
CA VAL A 76 -1.36 -5.11 2.67
C VAL A 76 -1.53 -6.04 1.47
N LEU A 77 -2.31 -5.63 0.47
CA LEU A 77 -2.50 -6.37 -0.78
C LEU A 77 -1.19 -6.46 -1.59
N ALA A 78 -0.40 -5.39 -1.61
CA ALA A 78 0.92 -5.39 -2.24
C ALA A 78 1.86 -6.39 -1.52
N LEU A 79 1.84 -6.41 -0.19
CA LEU A 79 2.59 -7.37 0.62
C LEU A 79 2.12 -8.81 0.37
N ALA A 80 0.81 -9.04 0.21
CA ALA A 80 0.26 -10.35 -0.16
C ALA A 80 0.76 -10.80 -1.55
N ALA A 81 0.80 -9.89 -2.53
CA ALA A 81 1.33 -10.17 -3.85
C ALA A 81 2.84 -10.49 -3.81
N GLN A 82 3.60 -9.80 -2.96
CA GLN A 82 5.01 -10.10 -2.72
C GLN A 82 5.18 -11.47 -2.05
N ALA A 83 4.35 -11.78 -1.04
CA ALA A 83 4.35 -13.05 -0.34
C ALA A 83 4.17 -14.23 -1.29
N GLY A 84 3.24 -14.14 -2.25
CA GLY A 84 2.99 -15.19 -3.25
C GLY A 84 4.17 -15.48 -4.18
N ARG A 85 5.15 -14.57 -4.28
CA ARG A 85 6.38 -14.74 -5.07
C ARG A 85 7.54 -15.36 -4.28
N ILE A 86 7.44 -15.42 -2.95
CA ILE A 86 8.47 -16.04 -2.11
C ILE A 86 8.59 -17.52 -2.46
N GLY A 87 9.80 -17.99 -2.73
CA GLY A 87 10.05 -19.39 -3.10
C GLY A 87 9.62 -19.74 -4.52
N ALA A 88 9.33 -18.75 -5.37
CA ALA A 88 9.02 -18.97 -6.78
C ALA A 88 10.05 -19.87 -7.51
N PRO A 89 11.38 -19.77 -7.30
CA PRO A 89 12.34 -20.66 -7.97
C PRO A 89 12.18 -22.13 -7.56
N ALA A 90 11.97 -22.41 -6.28
CA ALA A 90 11.76 -23.78 -5.79
C ALA A 90 10.43 -24.36 -6.33
N ARG A 91 9.37 -23.54 -6.33
CA ARG A 91 8.08 -23.89 -6.92
C ARG A 91 8.20 -24.13 -8.43
N GLN A 92 8.90 -23.28 -9.16
CA GLN A 92 9.11 -23.44 -10.61
C GLN A 92 9.83 -24.76 -10.92
N ARG A 93 10.84 -25.15 -10.12
CA ARG A 93 11.50 -26.45 -10.27
C ARG A 93 10.55 -27.62 -10.04
N ARG A 94 9.73 -27.57 -8.97
CA ARG A 94 8.70 -28.58 -8.68
C ARG A 94 7.67 -28.67 -9.80
N LEU A 95 7.16 -27.54 -10.29
CA LEU A 95 6.20 -27.49 -11.39
C LEU A 95 6.83 -27.95 -12.72
N ALA A 96 8.10 -27.66 -12.97
CA ALA A 96 8.83 -28.15 -14.13
C ALA A 96 9.03 -29.67 -14.07
N ALA A 97 9.35 -30.23 -12.89
CA ALA A 97 9.43 -31.67 -12.70
C ALA A 97 8.07 -32.36 -12.97
N LEU A 98 6.95 -31.76 -12.54
CA LEU A 98 5.62 -32.25 -12.90
C LEU A 98 5.37 -32.22 -14.40
N ARG A 99 5.82 -31.17 -15.11
CA ARG A 99 5.73 -31.11 -16.59
C ARG A 99 6.58 -32.18 -17.27
N LEU A 100 7.79 -32.43 -16.77
CA LEU A 100 8.67 -33.48 -17.29
C LEU A 100 8.08 -34.88 -17.05
N ALA A 101 7.31 -35.06 -15.98
CA ALA A 101 6.53 -36.27 -15.72
C ALA A 101 5.21 -36.36 -16.53
N GLY A 102 4.94 -35.43 -17.44
CA GLY A 102 3.78 -35.46 -18.34
C GLY A 102 2.59 -34.57 -17.94
N ALA A 103 2.69 -33.75 -16.89
CA ALA A 103 1.61 -32.83 -16.53
C ALA A 103 1.42 -31.72 -17.58
N THR A 104 0.16 -31.47 -17.95
CA THR A 104 -0.19 -30.40 -18.91
C THR A 104 0.02 -29.01 -18.30
N PRO A 105 0.28 -27.96 -19.11
CA PRO A 105 0.40 -26.58 -18.62
C PRO A 105 -0.84 -26.10 -17.85
N ARG A 106 -2.04 -26.52 -18.29
CA ARG A 106 -3.30 -26.20 -17.59
C ARG A 106 -3.33 -26.81 -16.19
N GLN A 107 -2.93 -28.08 -16.05
CA GLN A 107 -2.85 -28.73 -14.73
C GLN A 107 -1.89 -28.02 -13.78
N VAL A 108 -0.72 -27.63 -14.27
CA VAL A 108 0.29 -26.89 -13.48
C VAL A 108 -0.23 -25.53 -13.01
N VAL A 109 -0.89 -24.77 -13.89
CA VAL A 109 -1.51 -23.49 -13.55
C VAL A 109 -2.63 -23.69 -12.52
N THR A 110 -3.48 -24.72 -12.68
CA THR A 110 -4.55 -25.00 -11.71
C THR A 110 -4.03 -25.42 -10.34
N ILE A 111 -2.94 -26.20 -10.28
CA ILE A 111 -2.31 -26.58 -9.00
C ILE A 111 -1.81 -25.33 -8.27
N ALA A 112 -1.11 -24.45 -8.99
CA ALA A 112 -0.60 -23.23 -8.41
C ALA A 112 -1.69 -22.24 -7.99
N ALA A 113 -2.75 -22.10 -8.80
CA ALA A 113 -3.90 -21.28 -8.45
C ALA A 113 -4.61 -21.84 -7.20
N ALA A 114 -4.75 -23.17 -7.10
CA ALA A 114 -5.32 -23.82 -5.92
C ALA A 114 -4.44 -23.66 -4.68
N GLU A 115 -3.11 -23.77 -4.78
CA GLU A 115 -2.18 -23.51 -3.67
C GLU A 115 -2.38 -22.11 -3.07
N THR A 116 -2.42 -21.08 -3.92
CA THR A 116 -2.62 -19.70 -3.48
C THR A 116 -4.04 -19.45 -3.02
N GLY A 117 -5.03 -19.98 -3.74
CA GLY A 117 -6.46 -19.83 -3.42
C GLY A 117 -6.84 -20.44 -2.08
N VAL A 118 -6.34 -21.64 -1.75
CA VAL A 118 -6.60 -22.30 -0.45
C VAL A 118 -5.96 -21.51 0.70
N ALA A 119 -4.71 -21.05 0.54
CA ALA A 119 -4.05 -20.23 1.55
C ALA A 119 -4.80 -18.90 1.77
N ALA A 120 -5.23 -18.24 0.69
CA ALA A 120 -6.01 -17.01 0.77
C ALA A 120 -7.39 -17.27 1.41
N ALA A 121 -8.08 -18.36 1.06
CA ALA A 121 -9.36 -18.73 1.64
C ALA A 121 -9.28 -18.97 3.15
N LEU A 122 -8.22 -19.67 3.60
CA LEU A 122 -7.94 -19.82 5.03
C LEU A 122 -7.70 -18.47 5.71
N GLY A 123 -6.90 -17.59 5.09
CA GLY A 123 -6.69 -16.23 5.60
C GLY A 123 -7.97 -15.42 5.69
N THR A 124 -8.84 -15.46 4.66
CA THR A 124 -10.12 -14.76 4.70
C THR A 124 -11.07 -15.33 5.75
N GLY A 125 -11.07 -16.64 5.97
CA GLY A 125 -11.84 -17.28 7.05
C GLY A 125 -11.33 -16.86 8.43
N LEU A 126 -10.02 -16.81 8.64
CA LEU A 126 -9.42 -16.29 9.87
C LEU A 126 -9.71 -14.80 10.07
N GLY A 127 -9.72 -14.01 8.99
CA GLY A 127 -10.05 -12.59 9.06
C GLY A 127 -11.50 -12.35 9.48
N LEU A 128 -12.43 -13.13 8.92
CA LEU A 128 -13.83 -13.12 9.36
C LEU A 128 -13.96 -13.52 10.83
N ALA A 129 -13.31 -14.62 11.24
CA ALA A 129 -13.33 -15.08 12.62
C ALA A 129 -12.78 -14.01 13.59
N ALA A 130 -11.69 -13.31 13.19
CA ALA A 130 -11.13 -12.20 13.96
C ALA A 130 -12.11 -11.02 14.06
N CYS A 131 -12.81 -10.66 12.98
CA CYS A 131 -13.83 -9.61 13.03
C CYS A 131 -15.03 -10.00 13.91
N LEU A 132 -15.49 -11.25 13.85
CA LEU A 132 -16.58 -11.74 14.69
C LEU A 132 -16.18 -11.80 16.16
N ALA A 133 -14.98 -12.31 16.47
CA ALA A 133 -14.43 -12.29 17.81
C ALA A 133 -14.29 -10.85 18.32
N GLY A 134 -13.72 -9.95 17.51
CA GLY A 134 -13.60 -8.53 17.83
C GLY A 134 -14.95 -7.88 18.15
N ARG A 135 -16.01 -8.23 17.41
CA ARG A 135 -17.38 -7.75 17.73
C ARG A 135 -17.82 -8.15 19.12
N VAL A 136 -17.60 -9.40 19.52
CA VAL A 136 -18.01 -9.92 20.84
C VAL A 136 -17.16 -9.31 21.95
N LEU A 137 -15.83 -9.30 21.80
CA LEU A 137 -14.92 -8.79 22.84
C LEU A 137 -15.05 -7.28 23.07
N LEU A 138 -15.36 -6.52 22.01
CA LEU A 138 -15.45 -5.06 22.04
C LEU A 138 -16.90 -4.56 22.19
N HIS A 139 -17.88 -5.44 22.44
CA HIS A 139 -19.27 -5.07 22.70
C HIS A 139 -19.45 -4.55 24.13
N GLN A 140 -18.78 -3.44 24.43
CA GLN A 140 -18.82 -2.78 25.73
C GLN A 140 -19.54 -1.44 25.59
N ARG A 141 -20.42 -1.16 26.55
CA ARG A 141 -21.29 0.01 26.56
C ARG A 141 -20.88 0.92 27.73
N ASN A 142 -20.73 2.22 27.49
CA ASN A 142 -20.43 3.20 28.53
C ASN A 142 -21.62 3.36 29.48
N PRO A 143 -21.45 4.02 30.66
CA PRO A 143 -22.56 4.46 31.49
C PRO A 143 -23.60 5.30 30.72
N ASP A 144 -23.16 6.04 29.71
CA ASP A 144 -24.03 6.84 28.81
C ASP A 144 -24.79 6.01 27.75
N GLY A 145 -24.72 4.68 27.80
CA GLY A 145 -25.39 3.79 26.85
C GLY A 145 -24.73 3.69 25.46
N ARG A 146 -23.60 4.38 25.22
CA ARG A 146 -22.87 4.40 23.94
C ARG A 146 -21.89 3.24 23.77
N LEU A 147 -21.83 2.66 22.57
CA LEU A 147 -20.90 1.58 22.23
C LEU A 147 -19.49 2.13 21.91
N TRP A 148 -18.45 1.36 22.21
CA TRP A 148 -17.08 1.77 21.85
C TRP A 148 -16.85 1.76 20.33
N LEU A 149 -17.31 0.71 19.63
CA LEU A 149 -17.14 0.49 18.20
C LEU A 149 -18.44 -0.03 17.54
N PRO A 150 -18.58 0.05 16.20
CA PRO A 150 -19.72 -0.45 15.42
C PRO A 150 -19.79 -1.98 15.43
N THR A 151 -20.24 -2.54 16.55
CA THR A 151 -20.36 -3.98 16.77
C THR A 151 -21.77 -4.49 16.46
N ASP A 152 -22.75 -3.58 16.48
CA ASP A 152 -24.17 -3.75 16.18
C ASP A 152 -24.49 -3.74 14.67
N VAL A 153 -23.67 -3.07 13.86
CA VAL A 153 -23.90 -2.96 12.40
C VAL A 153 -23.10 -4.04 11.65
N SER A 154 -23.78 -4.84 10.84
CA SER A 154 -23.13 -5.79 9.91
C SER A 154 -22.84 -5.13 8.56
N PRO A 155 -21.72 -5.45 7.89
CA PRO A 155 -21.52 -4.95 6.52
C PRO A 155 -22.59 -5.56 5.60
N TRP A 156 -22.85 -4.91 4.47
CA TRP A 156 -23.83 -5.43 3.51
C TRP A 156 -23.47 -6.85 3.06
N PRO A 157 -24.44 -7.80 3.02
CA PRO A 157 -24.16 -9.21 2.75
C PRO A 157 -23.41 -9.46 1.43
N TRP A 158 -23.74 -8.70 0.39
CA TRP A 158 -23.05 -8.81 -0.91
C TRP A 158 -21.58 -8.39 -0.83
N LEU A 159 -21.27 -7.37 -0.03
CA LEU A 159 -19.89 -6.88 0.16
C LEU A 159 -19.08 -7.87 1.01
N LEU A 160 -19.71 -8.49 2.00
CA LEU A 160 -19.13 -9.59 2.77
C LEU A 160 -18.76 -10.77 1.85
N VAL A 161 -19.67 -11.19 0.98
CA VAL A 161 -19.41 -12.26 0.00
C VAL A 161 -18.32 -11.83 -0.99
N LEU A 162 -18.35 -10.59 -1.47
CA LEU A 162 -17.34 -10.04 -2.38
C LEU A 162 -15.94 -10.07 -1.76
N ILE A 163 -15.80 -9.71 -0.48
CA ILE A 163 -14.50 -9.74 0.21
C ILE A 163 -14.06 -11.20 0.45
N LEU A 164 -14.94 -12.05 0.99
CA LEU A 164 -14.60 -13.43 1.33
C LEU A 164 -14.29 -14.33 0.14
N VAL A 165 -14.99 -14.14 -0.98
CA VAL A 165 -14.81 -14.94 -2.20
C VAL A 165 -13.88 -14.21 -3.17
N GLY A 166 -13.98 -12.90 -3.28
CA GLY A 166 -13.19 -12.10 -4.22
C GLY A 166 -11.70 -12.08 -3.88
N LEU A 167 -11.31 -11.99 -2.61
CA LEU A 167 -9.88 -12.04 -2.23
C LEU A 167 -9.20 -13.37 -2.63
N PRO A 168 -9.75 -14.56 -2.27
CA PRO A 168 -9.19 -15.82 -2.71
C PRO A 168 -9.18 -15.99 -4.23
N VAL A 169 -10.26 -15.60 -4.91
CA VAL A 169 -10.36 -15.68 -6.37
C VAL A 169 -9.34 -14.76 -7.04
N ALA A 170 -9.17 -13.54 -6.55
CA ALA A 170 -8.17 -12.60 -7.05
C ALA A 170 -6.75 -13.15 -6.85
N ALA A 171 -6.44 -13.67 -5.66
CA ALA A 171 -5.13 -14.25 -5.35
C ALA A 171 -4.82 -15.47 -6.25
N ALA A 172 -5.79 -16.36 -6.43
CA ALA A 172 -5.68 -17.51 -7.34
C ALA A 172 -5.52 -17.08 -8.80
N SER A 173 -6.26 -16.05 -9.24
CA SER A 173 -6.21 -15.50 -10.60
C SER A 173 -4.86 -14.86 -10.90
N VAL A 174 -4.33 -14.06 -9.97
CA VAL A 174 -2.98 -13.47 -10.08
C VAL A 174 -1.92 -14.57 -10.16
N ALA A 175 -2.02 -15.61 -9.31
CA ALA A 175 -1.11 -16.75 -9.36
C ALA A 175 -1.17 -17.49 -10.71
N ALA A 176 -2.37 -17.63 -11.28
CA ALA A 176 -2.57 -18.26 -12.59
C ALA A 176 -1.99 -17.42 -13.74
N LEU A 177 -2.26 -16.11 -13.76
CA LEU A 177 -1.79 -15.19 -14.80
C LEU A 177 -0.26 -15.10 -14.84
N LEU A 178 0.38 -15.00 -13.68
CA LEU A 178 1.85 -14.94 -13.59
C LEU A 178 2.53 -16.21 -14.10
N LEU A 179 1.88 -17.37 -14.00
CA LEU A 179 2.39 -18.63 -14.55
C LEU A 179 2.02 -18.85 -16.01
N ARG A 180 0.95 -18.23 -16.51
CA ARG A 180 0.51 -18.35 -17.91
C ARG A 180 1.58 -17.87 -18.89
N HIS A 181 2.38 -16.86 -18.50
CA HIS A 181 3.49 -16.35 -19.30
C HIS A 181 4.73 -17.27 -19.33
N MET A 182 4.87 -18.22 -18.41
CA MET A 182 6.04 -19.13 -18.31
C MET A 182 5.88 -20.40 -19.17
N GLN A 183 5.04 -20.38 -20.21
CA GLN A 183 4.73 -21.56 -21.02
C GLN A 183 5.83 -21.93 -22.02
N HIS A 184 6.77 -21.03 -22.30
CA HIS A 184 7.83 -21.25 -23.29
C HIS A 184 9.02 -22.03 -22.70
N SER A 185 9.10 -23.30 -23.11
CA SER A 185 10.18 -24.28 -22.96
C SER A 185 10.63 -24.65 -21.52
N PRO A 186 10.49 -25.94 -21.11
CA PRO A 186 11.06 -26.44 -19.85
C PRO A 186 12.59 -26.36 -19.79
N LEU A 187 13.26 -26.18 -20.94
CA LEU A 187 14.72 -26.02 -21.06
C LEU A 187 15.19 -24.55 -21.11
N GLY A 188 14.26 -23.58 -21.16
CA GLY A 188 14.58 -22.14 -21.09
C GLY A 188 15.14 -21.70 -19.73
N VAL A 189 15.15 -22.59 -18.73
CA VAL A 189 15.83 -22.39 -17.45
C VAL A 189 17.33 -22.70 -17.55
N ALA A 190 17.73 -23.57 -18.49
CA ALA A 190 19.13 -23.97 -18.68
C ALA A 190 19.91 -23.01 -19.59
N ARG A 191 19.22 -22.32 -20.52
CA ARG A 191 19.77 -21.21 -21.29
C ARG A 191 19.12 -19.95 -20.78
N ALA A 192 19.86 -19.11 -20.05
CA ALA A 192 19.40 -17.80 -19.59
C ALA A 192 18.85 -17.00 -20.79
N ALA A 193 17.55 -17.13 -21.05
CA ALA A 193 16.89 -16.49 -22.17
C ALA A 193 16.97 -14.97 -21.98
N GLU A 194 17.39 -14.26 -23.01
CA GLU A 194 17.43 -12.80 -23.01
C GLU A 194 16.04 -12.27 -22.63
N THR A 195 15.94 -11.58 -21.49
CA THR A 195 14.67 -10.98 -21.07
C THR A 195 14.36 -9.81 -22.00
N PRO A 196 13.16 -9.76 -22.62
CA PRO A 196 12.79 -8.66 -23.48
C PRO A 196 12.82 -7.33 -22.72
N VAL A 197 13.24 -6.26 -23.40
CA VAL A 197 13.31 -4.92 -22.84
C VAL A 197 11.94 -4.52 -22.30
N PRO A 198 11.81 -4.09 -21.03
CA PRO A 198 10.53 -3.70 -20.47
C PRO A 198 9.95 -2.51 -21.23
N LYS A 199 8.64 -2.51 -21.47
CA LYS A 199 7.92 -1.44 -22.17
C LYS A 199 7.29 -0.47 -21.15
N PRO A 200 7.12 0.82 -21.47
CA PRO A 200 6.57 1.83 -20.55
C PRO A 200 5.04 1.76 -20.38
N TRP A 201 4.33 0.99 -21.19
CA TRP A 201 2.85 1.00 -21.19
C TRP A 201 2.16 0.84 -19.83
N PRO A 202 2.68 0.10 -18.82
CA PRO A 202 2.01 0.04 -17.52
C PRO A 202 2.00 1.37 -16.77
N LEU A 203 2.87 2.33 -17.13
CA LEU A 203 2.81 3.68 -16.59
C LEU A 203 1.53 4.43 -17.00
N LEU A 204 0.82 3.99 -18.04
CA LEU A 204 -0.48 4.54 -18.43
C LEU A 204 -1.55 4.31 -17.35
N PHE A 205 -1.37 3.33 -16.46
CA PHE A 205 -2.27 3.15 -15.32
C PHE A 205 -2.15 4.29 -14.29
N VAL A 206 -1.02 5.00 -14.21
CA VAL A 206 -0.87 6.15 -13.30
C VAL A 206 -1.85 7.28 -13.65
N PRO A 207 -1.83 7.86 -14.87
CA PRO A 207 -2.81 8.88 -15.23
C PRO A 207 -4.23 8.31 -15.32
N LEU A 208 -4.42 7.02 -15.65
CA LEU A 208 -5.75 6.39 -15.59
C LEU A 208 -6.32 6.39 -14.17
N GLY A 209 -5.49 6.09 -13.16
CA GLY A 209 -5.89 6.14 -11.76
C GLY A 209 -6.29 7.56 -11.33
N PHE A 210 -5.58 8.58 -11.80
CA PHE A 210 -5.96 10.00 -11.62
C PHE A 210 -7.24 10.37 -12.38
N ALA A 211 -7.46 9.81 -13.57
CA ALA A 211 -8.67 10.04 -14.35
C ALA A 211 -9.92 9.49 -13.66
N VAL A 212 -9.82 8.40 -12.89
CA VAL A 212 -10.93 7.86 -12.07
C VAL A 212 -11.48 8.93 -11.10
N PHE A 213 -10.64 9.87 -10.67
CA PHE A 213 -11.07 10.99 -9.81
C PHE A 213 -11.72 12.11 -10.62
N ALA A 214 -11.19 12.41 -11.81
CA ALA A 214 -11.66 13.51 -12.66
C ALA A 214 -13.05 13.27 -13.31
N VAL A 215 -13.46 12.02 -13.51
CA VAL A 215 -14.60 11.68 -14.38
C VAL A 215 -15.98 12.02 -13.80
N VAL A 216 -16.12 12.40 -12.52
CA VAL A 216 -17.43 12.73 -11.94
C VAL A 216 -17.31 13.84 -10.90
N GLU A 217 -17.50 15.08 -11.36
CA GLU A 217 -17.77 16.22 -10.49
C GLU A 217 -19.27 16.22 -10.15
N THR A 218 -19.66 15.47 -9.12
CA THR A 218 -20.97 15.65 -8.49
C THR A 218 -20.82 16.76 -7.46
N ARG A 219 -21.59 17.84 -7.64
CA ARG A 219 -21.72 19.01 -6.76
C ARG A 219 -22.16 18.72 -5.32
N ASP A 220 -22.26 17.46 -4.95
CA ASP A 220 -22.69 17.02 -3.64
C ASP A 220 -21.46 16.53 -2.87
N GLY A 221 -21.30 17.00 -1.63
CA GLY A 221 -20.15 16.76 -0.76
C GLY A 221 -19.79 15.28 -0.57
N MET A 222 -18.75 15.04 0.22
CA MET A 222 -18.18 13.71 0.52
C MET A 222 -19.27 12.62 0.61
N SER A 223 -19.43 11.87 -0.49
CA SER A 223 -20.38 10.78 -0.65
C SER A 223 -19.58 9.47 -0.69
N GLY A 224 -20.22 8.32 -0.41
CA GLY A 224 -19.60 6.99 -0.51
C GLY A 224 -18.92 6.71 -1.86
N SER A 225 -19.29 7.46 -2.91
CA SER A 225 -18.62 7.45 -4.22
C SER A 225 -17.17 7.98 -4.18
N VAL A 226 -16.84 8.94 -3.32
CA VAL A 226 -15.49 9.53 -3.19
C VAL A 226 -14.53 8.52 -2.56
N VAL A 227 -14.97 7.84 -1.49
CA VAL A 227 -14.21 6.79 -0.80
C VAL A 227 -13.84 5.66 -1.76
N LEU A 228 -14.82 5.22 -2.55
CA LEU A 228 -14.63 4.13 -3.51
C LEU A 228 -13.69 4.55 -4.66
N ARG A 229 -13.81 5.79 -5.15
CA ARG A 229 -12.88 6.38 -6.13
C ARG A 229 -11.46 6.48 -5.59
N LEU A 230 -11.28 6.89 -4.33
CA LEU A 230 -9.96 6.92 -3.68
C LEU A 230 -9.31 5.54 -3.65
N PHE A 231 -10.09 4.53 -3.26
CA PHE A 231 -9.57 3.16 -3.22
C PHE A 231 -9.20 2.64 -4.62
N PHE A 232 -10.12 2.71 -5.60
CA PHE A 232 -9.86 2.17 -6.93
C PHE A 232 -8.86 3.00 -7.73
N GLY A 233 -8.94 4.33 -7.69
CA GLY A 233 -7.97 5.22 -8.33
C GLY A 233 -6.58 5.03 -7.71
N GLY A 234 -6.49 4.95 -6.38
CA GLY A 234 -5.28 4.58 -5.64
C GLY A 234 -4.73 3.21 -6.05
N ALA A 235 -5.59 2.19 -6.15
CA ALA A 235 -5.21 0.85 -6.56
C ALA A 235 -4.68 0.80 -8.01
N VAL A 236 -5.32 1.53 -8.93
CA VAL A 236 -4.91 1.60 -10.35
C VAL A 236 -3.58 2.33 -10.47
N THR A 237 -3.38 3.44 -9.77
CA THR A 237 -2.08 4.14 -9.73
C THR A 237 -0.99 3.29 -9.09
N ALA A 238 -1.28 2.61 -7.99
CA ALA A 238 -0.37 1.65 -7.36
C ALA A 238 0.01 0.53 -8.34
N ALA A 239 -0.95 -0.02 -9.08
CA ALA A 239 -0.69 -1.02 -10.11
C ALA A 239 0.23 -0.46 -11.22
N GLY A 240 0.01 0.78 -11.66
CA GLY A 240 0.88 1.46 -12.63
C GLY A 240 2.31 1.62 -12.14
N LEU A 241 2.51 2.04 -10.90
CA LEU A 241 3.83 2.16 -10.27
C LEU A 241 4.54 0.81 -10.16
N VAL A 242 3.82 -0.23 -9.70
CA VAL A 242 4.38 -1.57 -9.49
C VAL A 242 4.70 -2.26 -10.81
N LEU A 243 3.80 -2.20 -11.79
CA LEU A 243 3.99 -2.83 -13.11
C LEU A 243 4.98 -2.04 -13.99
N GLY A 244 5.00 -0.70 -13.87
CA GLY A 244 5.92 0.19 -14.58
C GLY A 244 7.34 0.16 -14.03
N MET A 245 7.54 -0.47 -12.87
CA MET A 245 8.83 -0.53 -12.17
C MET A 245 9.97 -1.11 -12.97
N ALA A 246 9.72 -2.14 -13.77
CA ALA A 246 10.76 -2.75 -14.59
C ALA A 246 11.30 -1.74 -15.63
N TRP A 247 10.40 -0.96 -16.25
CA TRP A 247 10.81 0.09 -17.18
C TRP A 247 11.59 1.19 -16.44
N LEU A 248 11.08 1.65 -15.29
CA LEU A 248 11.75 2.68 -14.49
C LEU A 248 13.14 2.22 -13.99
N SER A 249 13.28 0.96 -13.58
CA SER A 249 14.56 0.36 -13.17
C SER A 249 15.53 0.23 -14.34
N HIS A 250 15.03 -0.13 -15.53
CA HIS A 250 15.84 -0.16 -16.74
C HIS A 250 16.35 1.25 -17.11
N GLN A 251 15.50 2.28 -17.02
CA GLN A 251 15.92 3.66 -17.26
C GLN A 251 16.91 4.17 -16.20
N ALA A 252 16.71 3.83 -14.93
CA ALA A 252 17.68 4.10 -13.87
C ALA A 252 19.06 3.46 -14.19
N GLY A 253 19.07 2.22 -14.68
CA GLY A 253 20.27 1.56 -15.16
C GLY A 253 20.94 2.28 -16.35
N ARG A 254 20.16 2.75 -17.33
CA ARG A 254 20.68 3.53 -18.47
C ARG A 254 21.23 4.89 -18.03
N LEU A 255 20.57 5.57 -17.10
CA LEU A 255 21.04 6.82 -16.51
C LEU A 255 22.36 6.59 -15.77
N LEU A 256 22.44 5.53 -14.95
CA LEU A 256 23.66 5.17 -14.22
C LEU A 256 24.80 4.80 -15.17
N HIS A 257 24.51 4.17 -16.32
CA HIS A 257 25.50 3.89 -17.34
C HIS A 257 26.06 5.18 -17.98
N ARG A 258 25.23 6.21 -18.14
CA ARG A 258 25.64 7.50 -18.73
C ARG A 258 26.46 8.36 -17.76
N VAL A 259 26.06 8.38 -16.48
CA VAL A 259 26.63 9.29 -15.47
C VAL A 259 27.72 8.61 -14.64
N GLY A 260 27.64 7.29 -14.45
CA GLY A 260 28.51 6.54 -13.55
C GLY A 260 29.91 6.37 -14.08
N ARG A 261 30.90 6.83 -13.31
CA ARG A 261 32.33 6.61 -13.57
C ARG A 261 32.90 5.68 -12.51
N GLY A 262 32.96 4.38 -12.80
CA GLY A 262 33.55 3.39 -11.90
C GLY A 262 33.07 1.95 -12.10
N PRO A 263 33.83 0.95 -11.61
CA PRO A 263 33.49 -0.46 -11.82
C PRO A 263 32.18 -0.84 -11.11
N ALA A 264 31.91 -0.28 -9.93
CA ALA A 264 30.69 -0.56 -9.17
C ALA A 264 29.43 -0.01 -9.86
N THR A 265 29.49 1.21 -10.39
CA THR A 265 28.37 1.87 -11.07
C THR A 265 28.09 1.24 -12.44
N LEU A 266 29.14 0.90 -13.21
CA LEU A 266 28.99 0.17 -14.47
C LEU A 266 28.43 -1.25 -14.25
N LEU A 267 28.90 -1.95 -13.21
CA LEU A 267 28.37 -3.26 -12.85
C LEU A 267 26.89 -3.17 -12.42
N ALA A 268 26.54 -2.20 -11.59
CA ALA A 268 25.15 -1.97 -11.18
C ALA A 268 24.26 -1.59 -12.36
N ALA A 269 24.72 -0.70 -13.24
CA ALA A 269 24.02 -0.28 -14.44
C ALA A 269 23.72 -1.47 -15.36
N ARG A 270 24.74 -2.30 -15.66
CA ARG A 270 24.57 -3.50 -16.50
C ARG A 270 23.64 -4.54 -15.86
N ARG A 271 23.64 -4.66 -14.54
CA ARG A 271 22.70 -5.55 -13.82
C ARG A 271 21.27 -5.04 -13.84
N LEU A 272 21.06 -3.74 -13.64
CA LEU A 272 19.72 -3.12 -13.70
C LEU A 272 19.12 -3.19 -15.10
N THR A 273 19.94 -3.05 -16.16
CA THR A 273 19.45 -3.16 -17.53
C THR A 273 19.21 -4.60 -17.96
N ALA A 274 20.04 -5.55 -17.50
CA ALA A 274 19.91 -6.99 -17.82
C ALA A 274 18.81 -7.70 -17.02
N ASP A 275 18.57 -7.32 -15.76
CA ASP A 275 17.49 -7.87 -14.93
C ASP A 275 16.72 -6.74 -14.21
N PRO A 276 15.89 -5.99 -14.96
CA PRO A 276 15.12 -4.87 -14.42
C PRO A 276 14.03 -5.29 -13.43
N TRP A 277 13.64 -6.57 -13.45
CA TRP A 277 12.65 -7.12 -12.54
C TRP A 277 13.24 -7.55 -11.19
N SER A 278 14.57 -7.64 -11.07
CA SER A 278 15.25 -8.05 -9.83
C SER A 278 14.93 -7.15 -8.63
N GLY A 279 14.73 -5.85 -8.84
CA GLY A 279 14.31 -4.89 -7.80
C GLY A 279 12.81 -4.87 -7.52
N SER A 280 12.00 -5.49 -8.40
CA SER A 280 10.54 -5.31 -8.41
C SER A 280 9.82 -5.75 -7.14
N ARG A 281 10.40 -6.71 -6.42
CA ARG A 281 9.80 -7.32 -5.23
C ARG A 281 9.89 -6.39 -4.01
N THR A 282 11.09 -5.87 -3.76
CA THR A 282 11.38 -4.98 -2.63
C THR A 282 10.75 -3.61 -2.80
N VAL A 283 10.87 -3.06 -4.01
CA VAL A 283 10.48 -1.69 -4.30
C VAL A 283 8.96 -1.61 -4.48
N GLY A 284 8.30 -2.67 -4.94
CA GLY A 284 6.86 -2.70 -5.20
C GLY A 284 6.02 -2.31 -3.99
N VAL A 285 6.16 -3.03 -2.87
CA VAL A 285 5.43 -2.74 -1.63
C VAL A 285 5.80 -1.36 -1.09
N LEU A 286 7.09 -1.01 -1.13
CA LEU A 286 7.57 0.28 -0.66
C LEU A 286 6.93 1.46 -1.43
N LEU A 287 6.77 1.37 -2.75
CA LEU A 287 6.10 2.40 -3.54
C LEU A 287 4.61 2.51 -3.21
N VAL A 288 3.94 1.38 -2.98
CA VAL A 288 2.53 1.42 -2.55
C VAL A 288 2.42 2.05 -1.16
N CYS A 289 3.32 1.73 -0.24
CA CYS A 289 3.40 2.41 1.05
C CYS A 289 3.71 3.92 0.90
N GLY A 290 4.59 4.31 -0.01
CA GLY A 290 4.89 5.71 -0.33
C GLY A 290 3.68 6.46 -0.87
N LEU A 291 2.91 5.83 -1.78
CA LEU A 291 1.65 6.37 -2.30
C LEU A 291 0.64 6.59 -1.17
N VAL A 292 0.45 5.60 -0.29
CA VAL A 292 -0.46 5.73 0.86
C VAL A 292 0.03 6.76 1.86
N ALA A 293 1.33 6.81 2.14
CA ALA A 293 1.92 7.81 3.02
C ALA A 293 1.71 9.22 2.45
N GLY A 294 1.94 9.43 1.15
CA GLY A 294 1.65 10.69 0.46
C GLY A 294 0.19 11.11 0.57
N GLY A 295 -0.75 10.18 0.39
CA GLY A 295 -2.17 10.45 0.60
C GLY A 295 -2.49 10.82 2.05
N GLY A 296 -1.88 10.13 3.02
CA GLY A 296 -2.00 10.47 4.44
C GLY A 296 -1.44 11.86 4.77
N LEU A 297 -0.28 12.22 4.21
CA LEU A 297 0.30 13.56 4.35
C LEU A 297 -0.63 14.63 3.74
N GLY A 298 -1.13 14.39 2.53
CA GLY A 298 -2.09 15.29 1.88
C GLY A 298 -3.33 15.52 2.73
N MET A 299 -3.92 14.46 3.26
CA MET A 299 -5.11 14.57 4.11
C MET A 299 -4.81 15.32 5.41
N ARG A 300 -3.66 15.03 6.03
CA ARG A 300 -3.22 15.68 7.26
C ARG A 300 -3.01 17.17 7.05
N ASP A 301 -2.36 17.57 5.96
CA ASP A 301 -2.03 18.96 5.69
C ASP A 301 -3.27 19.77 5.27
N HIS A 302 -4.20 19.16 4.54
CA HIS A 302 -5.53 19.73 4.28
C HIS A 302 -6.25 20.08 5.59
N TYR A 303 -6.36 19.11 6.52
CA TYR A 303 -7.01 19.35 7.80
C TYR A 303 -6.26 20.38 8.67
N ALA A 304 -4.93 20.35 8.67
CA ALA A 304 -4.13 21.31 9.40
C ALA A 304 -4.31 22.73 8.84
N ALA A 305 -4.36 22.88 7.51
CA ALA A 305 -4.60 24.15 6.85
C ALA A 305 -6.03 24.67 7.09
N GLN A 306 -7.03 23.78 7.05
CA GLN A 306 -8.41 24.14 7.39
C GLN A 306 -8.54 24.63 8.84
N LEU A 307 -7.88 23.97 9.79
CA LEU A 307 -7.84 24.43 11.18
C LEU A 307 -7.14 25.80 11.34
N ARG A 308 -6.05 26.05 10.61
CA ARG A 308 -5.35 27.35 10.63
C ARG A 308 -6.27 28.47 10.14
N ILE A 309 -7.01 28.25 9.06
CA ILE A 309 -7.97 29.22 8.51
C ILE A 309 -9.09 29.49 9.51
N TRP A 310 -9.66 28.43 10.08
CA TRP A 310 -10.73 28.55 11.07
C TRP A 310 -10.32 29.36 12.29
N LEU A 311 -9.07 29.24 12.75
CA LEU A 311 -8.53 30.03 13.87
C LEU A 311 -8.18 31.50 13.52
N ARG A 312 -8.17 31.90 12.24
CA ARG A 312 -7.85 33.28 11.85
C ARG A 312 -8.96 34.29 12.14
N HIS A 313 -10.22 33.85 12.13
CA HIS A 313 -11.37 34.72 12.37
C HIS A 313 -11.77 34.63 13.84
N GLU A 314 -12.06 35.77 14.49
CA GLU A 314 -12.58 35.80 15.87
C GLU A 314 -13.87 34.99 15.92
N PRO A 315 -13.85 33.79 16.52
CA PRO A 315 -15.04 32.99 16.62
C PRO A 315 -16.02 33.67 17.58
N PRO A 316 -17.34 33.51 17.39
CA PRO A 316 -18.34 34.17 18.21
C PRO A 316 -18.09 33.92 19.71
N PRO A 317 -18.36 34.90 20.59
CA PRO A 317 -17.99 34.84 22.00
C PRO A 317 -18.51 33.58 22.72
N GLU A 318 -19.67 33.05 22.32
CA GLU A 318 -20.23 31.78 22.84
C GLU A 318 -19.35 30.55 22.56
N LEU A 319 -18.59 30.55 21.46
CA LEU A 319 -17.66 29.49 21.11
C LEU A 319 -16.33 29.66 21.87
N MET A 320 -15.88 30.92 22.07
CA MET A 320 -14.72 31.19 22.93
C MET A 320 -14.98 30.89 24.39
N GLU A 321 -16.22 31.06 24.87
CA GLU A 321 -16.62 30.64 26.21
C GLU A 321 -16.42 29.13 26.38
N ARG A 322 -16.81 28.31 25.40
CA ARG A 322 -16.60 26.86 25.38
C ARG A 322 -15.11 26.47 25.39
N VAL A 323 -14.32 27.09 24.49
CA VAL A 323 -12.87 26.85 24.43
C VAL A 323 -12.15 27.31 25.72
N ARG A 324 -12.57 28.43 26.32
CA ARG A 324 -12.04 28.99 27.58
C ARG A 324 -12.42 28.15 28.79
N GLN A 325 -13.58 27.49 28.76
CA GLN A 325 -14.01 26.48 29.74
C GLN A 325 -13.23 25.16 29.62
N GLY A 326 -12.27 25.07 28.69
CA GLY A 326 -11.47 23.87 28.48
C GLY A 326 -12.20 22.79 27.70
N GLU A 327 -13.34 23.10 27.03
CA GLU A 327 -13.87 22.20 26.03
C GLU A 327 -12.85 22.11 24.88
N PRO A 328 -12.38 20.89 24.54
CA PRO A 328 -11.39 20.73 23.48
C PRO A 328 -11.96 21.25 22.16
N ILE A 329 -11.24 22.16 21.50
CA ILE A 329 -11.46 22.54 20.08
C ILE A 329 -11.65 21.22 19.32
N ASP A 330 -12.83 21.05 18.73
CA ASP A 330 -13.53 19.79 18.48
C ASP A 330 -12.65 18.51 18.50
N PRO A 331 -12.99 17.50 19.32
CA PRO A 331 -12.39 16.16 19.25
C PRO A 331 -12.30 15.57 17.84
N PHE A 332 -13.11 16.09 16.91
CA PHE A 332 -13.10 15.89 15.46
C PHE A 332 -11.69 15.99 14.82
N PHE A 333 -11.05 17.16 14.86
CA PHE A 333 -9.83 17.40 14.07
C PHE A 333 -8.63 16.66 14.67
N ALA A 334 -8.48 16.73 16.01
CA ALA A 334 -7.40 16.06 16.71
C ALA A 334 -7.46 14.53 16.57
N SER A 335 -8.66 13.94 16.60
CA SER A 335 -8.82 12.48 16.46
C SER A 335 -8.68 12.02 15.01
N GLY A 336 -9.12 12.81 14.04
CA GLY A 336 -8.88 12.57 12.61
C GLY A 336 -7.38 12.56 12.27
N LEU A 337 -6.65 13.58 12.70
CA LEU A 337 -5.20 13.68 12.51
C LEU A 337 -4.44 12.50 13.15
N LYS A 338 -4.85 12.06 14.35
CA LYS A 338 -4.31 10.85 15.01
C LYS A 338 -4.62 9.57 14.23
N GLY A 339 -5.82 9.45 13.66
CA GLY A 339 -6.19 8.30 12.82
C GLY A 339 -5.34 8.21 11.55
N ILE A 340 -5.13 9.34 10.88
CA ILE A 340 -4.29 9.43 9.67
C ILE A 340 -2.82 9.11 10.00
N SER A 341 -2.27 9.64 11.09
CA SER A 341 -0.89 9.35 11.47
C SER A 341 -0.68 7.88 11.85
N LEU A 342 -1.66 7.25 12.50
CA LEU A 342 -1.63 5.82 12.79
C LEU A 342 -1.67 4.98 11.49
N ALA A 343 -2.48 5.38 10.51
CA ALA A 343 -2.54 4.74 9.20
C ALA A 343 -1.21 4.83 8.42
N VAL A 344 -0.56 6.00 8.44
CA VAL A 344 0.79 6.18 7.88
C VAL A 344 1.80 5.29 8.61
N GLY A 345 1.71 5.20 9.94
CA GLY A 345 2.52 4.30 10.76
C GLY A 345 2.34 2.81 10.39
N VAL A 346 1.10 2.37 10.16
CA VAL A 346 0.81 1.01 9.69
C VAL A 346 1.40 0.76 8.30
N ALA A 347 1.26 1.71 7.37
CA ALA A 347 1.87 1.61 6.04
C ALA A 347 3.41 1.52 6.12
N ALA A 348 4.04 2.27 7.02
CA ALA A 348 5.48 2.19 7.27
C ALA A 348 5.90 0.83 7.86
N ALA A 349 5.12 0.27 8.79
CA ALA A 349 5.37 -1.06 9.33
C ALA A 349 5.26 -2.15 8.24
N ILE A 350 4.25 -2.05 7.37
CA ILE A 350 4.09 -2.93 6.21
C ILE A 350 5.28 -2.80 5.24
N ALA A 351 5.75 -1.58 5.00
CA ALA A 351 6.95 -1.34 4.21
C ALA A 351 8.17 -2.06 4.84
N ALA A 352 8.39 -1.89 6.15
CA ALA A 352 9.48 -2.55 6.85
C ALA A 352 9.41 -4.08 6.71
N ILE A 353 8.24 -4.69 6.88
CA ILE A 353 8.02 -6.12 6.69
C ILE A 353 8.30 -6.52 5.23
N GLY A 354 7.77 -5.78 4.25
CA GLY A 354 7.97 -6.05 2.82
C GLY A 354 9.45 -5.99 2.42
N VAL A 355 10.19 -4.99 2.92
CA VAL A 355 11.61 -4.86 2.64
C VAL A 355 12.42 -5.94 3.40
N LEU A 356 12.00 -6.36 4.61
CA LEU A 356 12.61 -7.49 5.33
C LEU A 356 12.39 -8.83 4.59
N THR A 357 11.19 -9.09 4.07
CA THR A 357 10.94 -10.32 3.30
C THR A 357 11.78 -10.34 2.02
N ALA A 358 11.93 -9.19 1.36
CA ALA A 358 12.82 -9.06 0.22
C ALA A 358 14.29 -9.28 0.58
N LEU A 359 14.73 -8.86 1.76
CA LEU A 359 16.08 -9.15 2.27
C LEU A 359 16.33 -10.65 2.35
N LEU A 360 15.43 -11.37 3.01
CA LEU A 360 15.55 -12.81 3.21
C LEU A 360 15.64 -13.53 1.86
N GLU A 361 14.86 -13.07 0.87
CA GLU A 361 14.89 -13.63 -0.47
C GLU A 361 16.15 -13.25 -1.26
N ALA A 362 16.56 -11.98 -1.23
CA ALA A 362 17.78 -11.51 -1.88
C ALA A 362 19.03 -12.24 -1.35
N VAL A 363 19.05 -12.49 -0.04
CA VAL A 363 20.06 -13.29 0.65
C VAL A 363 20.06 -14.74 0.16
N ALA A 364 18.89 -15.35 -0.01
CA ALA A 364 18.79 -16.75 -0.45
C ALA A 364 19.17 -16.91 -1.93
N ALA A 365 18.75 -15.98 -2.79
CA ALA A 365 18.87 -16.11 -4.23
C ALA A 365 20.27 -15.81 -4.79
N ARG A 366 21.09 -15.00 -4.11
CA ARG A 366 22.32 -14.43 -4.70
C ARG A 366 23.63 -15.04 -4.23
N ARG A 367 23.62 -15.99 -3.28
CA ARG A 367 24.86 -16.59 -2.72
C ARG A 367 25.81 -17.13 -3.79
N ARG A 368 25.29 -17.95 -4.71
CA ARG A 368 26.10 -18.61 -5.75
C ARG A 368 26.73 -17.62 -6.74
N ALA A 369 25.97 -16.59 -7.14
CA ALA A 369 26.45 -15.57 -8.08
C ALA A 369 27.56 -14.68 -7.47
N PHE A 370 27.56 -14.48 -6.15
CA PHE A 370 28.64 -13.76 -5.48
C PHE A 370 29.88 -14.62 -5.29
N ALA A 371 29.72 -15.90 -4.96
CA ALA A 371 30.83 -16.85 -4.82
C ALA A 371 31.65 -16.96 -6.12
N THR A 372 30.99 -17.03 -7.29
CA THR A 372 31.68 -17.08 -8.59
C THR A 372 32.41 -15.79 -8.91
N LEU A 373 31.83 -14.62 -8.62
CA LEU A 373 32.49 -13.32 -8.85
C LEU A 373 33.67 -13.08 -7.89
N THR A 374 33.58 -13.57 -6.65
CA THR A 374 34.73 -13.54 -5.74
C THR A 374 35.82 -14.51 -6.19
N ALA A 375 35.46 -15.68 -6.72
CA ALA A 375 36.41 -16.62 -7.31
C ALA A 375 37.10 -16.04 -8.56
N ALA A 376 36.39 -15.21 -9.33
CA ALA A 376 36.94 -14.47 -10.47
C ALA A 376 37.78 -13.22 -10.08
N GLY A 377 38.01 -12.97 -8.79
CA GLY A 377 38.89 -11.90 -8.30
C GLY A 377 38.26 -10.52 -8.10
N VAL A 378 36.93 -10.38 -8.18
CA VAL A 378 36.27 -9.08 -7.95
C VAL A 378 36.37 -8.68 -6.48
N ARG A 379 36.92 -7.49 -6.20
CA ARG A 379 37.04 -6.96 -4.83
C ARG A 379 35.65 -6.87 -4.17
N ARG A 380 35.51 -7.39 -2.96
CA ARG A 380 34.24 -7.41 -2.19
C ARG A 380 33.62 -6.01 -2.02
N ARG A 381 34.45 -4.97 -1.86
CA ARG A 381 34.00 -3.57 -1.78
C ARG A 381 33.24 -3.12 -3.04
N VAL A 382 33.69 -3.55 -4.22
CA VAL A 382 33.04 -3.22 -5.50
C VAL A 382 31.69 -3.91 -5.61
N LEU A 383 31.58 -5.18 -5.17
CA LEU A 383 30.32 -5.92 -5.14
C LEU A 383 29.31 -5.30 -4.17
N ALA A 384 29.77 -4.91 -2.97
CA ALA A 384 28.96 -4.22 -1.97
C ALA A 384 28.44 -2.87 -2.49
N GLN A 385 29.31 -2.07 -3.12
CA GLN A 385 28.93 -0.78 -3.68
C GLN A 385 27.97 -0.93 -4.88
N ALA A 386 28.18 -1.94 -5.73
CA ALA A 386 27.27 -2.23 -6.84
C ALA A 386 25.88 -2.66 -6.35
N LEU A 387 25.82 -3.45 -5.26
CA LEU A 387 24.56 -3.83 -4.60
C LEU A 387 23.80 -2.62 -4.06
N LEU A 388 24.51 -1.70 -3.40
CA LEU A 388 23.92 -0.45 -2.89
C LEU A 388 23.32 0.37 -4.04
N TRP A 389 24.07 0.60 -5.11
CA TRP A 389 23.56 1.32 -6.29
C TRP A 389 22.37 0.63 -6.94
N GLN A 390 22.39 -0.71 -7.03
CA GLN A 390 21.28 -1.48 -7.60
C GLN A 390 19.98 -1.34 -6.78
N ALA A 391 20.08 -1.28 -5.46
CA ALA A 391 18.92 -1.20 -4.58
C ALA A 391 18.41 0.24 -4.40
N VAL A 392 19.32 1.19 -4.17
CA VAL A 392 18.98 2.56 -3.79
C VAL A 392 18.53 3.38 -4.99
N LEU A 393 19.17 3.23 -6.15
CA LEU A 393 18.93 4.14 -7.27
C LEU A 393 17.48 4.12 -7.80
N PRO A 394 16.85 2.97 -8.05
CA PRO A 394 15.45 2.97 -8.49
C PRO A 394 14.52 3.57 -7.43
N VAL A 395 14.75 3.28 -6.15
CA VAL A 395 13.94 3.79 -5.04
C VAL A 395 14.09 5.30 -4.90
N ALA A 396 15.31 5.82 -5.02
CA ALA A 396 15.58 7.25 -4.95
C ALA A 396 14.86 8.03 -6.06
N LEU A 397 14.68 7.43 -7.25
CA LEU A 397 13.93 8.02 -8.35
C LEU A 397 12.41 7.90 -8.14
N MET A 398 11.94 6.75 -7.68
CA MET A 398 10.52 6.39 -7.71
C MET A 398 9.77 6.75 -6.43
N MET A 399 10.43 6.74 -5.27
CA MET A 399 9.79 6.99 -3.97
C MET A 399 9.21 8.41 -3.87
N PRO A 400 9.95 9.48 -4.24
CA PRO A 400 9.38 10.83 -4.23
C PRO A 400 8.16 10.96 -5.15
N ALA A 401 8.23 10.35 -6.34
CA ALA A 401 7.10 10.33 -7.26
C ALA A 401 5.89 9.60 -6.65
N ALA A 402 6.08 8.47 -5.97
CA ALA A 402 4.99 7.76 -5.31
C ALA A 402 4.34 8.61 -4.21
N VAL A 403 5.14 9.26 -3.35
CA VAL A 403 4.64 10.15 -2.29
C VAL A 403 3.88 11.35 -2.90
N LEU A 404 4.43 11.98 -3.94
CA LEU A 404 3.78 13.09 -4.63
C LEU A 404 2.49 12.69 -5.34
N LEU A 405 2.44 11.52 -5.97
CA LEU A 405 1.21 11.00 -6.55
C LEU A 405 0.14 10.75 -5.47
N GLY A 406 0.54 10.28 -4.30
CA GLY A 406 -0.37 10.10 -3.17
C GLY A 406 -0.95 11.42 -2.66
N ALA A 407 -0.08 12.41 -2.46
CA ALA A 407 -0.47 13.77 -2.06
C ALA A 407 -1.36 14.43 -3.12
N GLY A 408 -0.97 14.32 -4.38
CA GLY A 408 -1.70 14.88 -5.52
C GLY A 408 -3.09 14.29 -5.71
N MET A 409 -3.31 13.01 -5.34
CA MET A 409 -4.65 12.43 -5.32
C MET A 409 -5.57 13.15 -4.33
N VAL A 410 -5.08 13.45 -3.13
CA VAL A 410 -5.88 14.17 -2.13
C VAL A 410 -6.13 15.61 -2.57
N GLN A 411 -5.12 16.27 -3.11
CA GLN A 411 -5.27 17.62 -3.65
C GLN A 411 -6.27 17.68 -4.82
N GLN A 412 -6.33 16.66 -5.68
CA GLN A 412 -7.31 16.60 -6.75
C GLN A 412 -8.75 16.44 -6.22
N ILE A 413 -8.93 15.74 -5.11
CA ILE A 413 -10.25 15.51 -4.49
C ILE A 413 -10.69 16.72 -3.67
N LEU A 414 -9.75 17.35 -2.98
CA LEU A 414 -9.96 18.47 -2.07
C LEU A 414 -9.10 19.66 -2.55
N PRO A 415 -9.39 20.26 -3.72
CA PRO A 415 -8.52 21.29 -4.30
C PRO A 415 -8.55 22.59 -3.49
N GLU A 416 -9.66 22.85 -2.81
CA GLU A 416 -9.94 24.10 -2.13
C GLU A 416 -10.35 23.85 -0.68
N MET A 417 -10.00 24.79 0.18
CA MET A 417 -10.57 24.92 1.52
C MET A 417 -11.52 26.10 1.53
N TYR A 418 -12.52 26.08 2.40
CA TYR A 418 -13.40 27.22 2.61
C TYR A 418 -12.96 28.00 3.86
N ASP A 419 -12.79 29.29 3.70
CA ASP A 419 -12.66 30.28 4.76
C ASP A 419 -14.04 30.90 5.02
N THR A 420 -14.48 30.87 6.27
CA THR A 420 -15.78 31.42 6.68
C THR A 420 -15.60 32.81 7.23
N VAL A 421 -15.96 33.81 6.44
CA VAL A 421 -15.94 35.22 6.86
C VAL A 421 -17.31 35.58 7.41
N PHE A 422 -17.36 35.95 8.69
CA PHE A 422 -18.56 36.48 9.32
C PHE A 422 -18.58 38.00 9.14
N THR A 423 -19.59 38.50 8.43
CA THR A 423 -19.80 39.95 8.26
C THR A 423 -21.10 40.34 8.94
N GLU A 424 -21.04 41.28 9.88
CA GLU A 424 -22.26 41.91 10.40
C GLU A 424 -22.78 42.88 9.34
N VAL A 425 -23.99 42.62 8.85
CA VAL A 425 -24.69 43.48 7.92
C VAL A 425 -25.87 44.11 8.65
N PRO A 426 -26.02 45.45 8.63
CA PRO A 426 -27.20 46.09 9.21
C PRO A 426 -28.46 45.64 8.46
N ASP A 427 -29.51 45.26 9.20
CA ASP A 427 -30.79 44.82 8.63
C ASP A 427 -31.40 45.95 7.77
N PRO A 428 -31.57 45.75 6.45
CA PRO A 428 -32.04 46.81 5.54
C PRO A 428 -33.49 47.24 5.82
N ALA A 429 -34.26 46.45 6.59
CA ALA A 429 -35.65 46.76 6.92
C ALA A 429 -35.80 47.65 8.17
N CYS A 430 -34.71 47.94 8.89
CA CYS A 430 -34.81 48.45 10.26
C CYS A 430 -34.29 49.89 10.37
N THR A 431 -35.20 50.84 10.61
CA THR A 431 -34.90 52.26 10.86
C THR A 431 -35.12 52.61 12.34
N GLY A 432 -34.09 52.51 13.17
CA GLY A 432 -34.16 52.90 14.59
C GLY A 432 -32.97 52.43 15.44
N GLY A 433 -32.83 52.98 16.66
CA GLY A 433 -31.67 52.78 17.55
C GLY A 433 -31.56 51.43 18.28
N ALA A 434 -32.39 50.44 17.95
CA ALA A 434 -32.40 49.11 18.57
C ALA A 434 -32.35 48.00 17.49
N CYS A 435 -31.46 48.14 16.50
CA CYS A 435 -31.30 47.14 15.44
C CYS A 435 -30.41 45.98 15.88
N ARG A 436 -30.87 44.76 15.57
CA ARG A 436 -30.06 43.54 15.67
C ARG A 436 -29.34 43.37 14.32
N SER A 437 -28.02 43.27 14.30
CA SER A 437 -27.26 43.02 13.06
C SER A 437 -27.53 41.59 12.56
N GLU A 438 -27.65 41.42 11.25
CA GLU A 438 -27.75 40.10 10.62
C GLU A 438 -26.33 39.62 10.28
N MET A 439 -26.01 38.39 10.65
CA MET A 439 -24.69 37.80 10.38
C MET A 439 -24.70 37.15 8.99
N ARG A 440 -24.00 37.75 8.03
CA ARG A 440 -23.81 37.18 6.69
C ARG A 440 -22.55 36.33 6.67
N ILE A 441 -22.69 35.07 6.24
CA ILE A 441 -21.61 34.11 6.07
C ILE A 441 -21.16 34.14 4.61
N GLU A 442 -19.91 34.53 4.37
CA GLU A 442 -19.28 34.45 3.05
C GLU A 442 -18.20 33.36 3.06
N TYR A 443 -18.24 32.47 2.05
CA TYR A 443 -17.24 31.42 1.88
C TYR A 443 -16.20 31.88 0.87
N ARG A 444 -14.94 32.07 1.31
CA ARG A 444 -13.81 32.37 0.44
C ARG A 444 -12.95 31.12 0.26
N TYR A 445 -12.64 30.76 -0.97
CA TYR A 445 -11.86 29.55 -1.24
C TYR A 445 -10.35 29.84 -1.26
N GLU A 446 -9.57 29.06 -0.49
CA GLU A 446 -8.10 29.09 -0.49
C GLU A 446 -7.52 27.74 -0.94
N THR A 447 -6.50 27.78 -1.81
CA THR A 447 -5.75 26.57 -2.22
C THR A 447 -4.70 26.21 -1.19
N TRP A 448 -4.46 24.92 -0.98
CA TRP A 448 -3.38 24.40 -0.14
C TRP A 448 -2.41 23.52 -0.93
N PHE A 449 -1.22 23.34 -0.39
CA PHE A 449 -0.17 22.49 -0.94
C PHE A 449 0.46 21.70 0.18
N VAL A 450 0.88 20.47 -0.13
CA VAL A 450 1.63 19.64 0.82
C VAL A 450 3.01 20.23 1.05
N ASP A 451 3.42 20.29 2.32
CA ASP A 451 4.78 20.67 2.70
C ASP A 451 5.86 19.77 2.06
N TRP A 452 6.74 20.38 1.26
CA TRP A 452 7.87 19.72 0.60
C TRP A 452 8.82 19.03 1.59
N THR A 453 8.91 19.54 2.83
CA THR A 453 9.76 18.95 3.87
C THR A 453 9.22 17.59 4.32
N GLU A 454 7.91 17.42 4.45
CA GLU A 454 7.29 16.14 4.82
C GLU A 454 7.41 15.12 3.68
N VAL A 455 7.24 15.56 2.43
CA VAL A 455 7.47 14.72 1.23
C VAL A 455 8.93 14.24 1.19
N ALA A 456 9.88 15.16 1.43
CA ALA A 456 11.30 14.83 1.46
C ALA A 456 11.62 13.86 2.61
N LEU A 457 11.04 14.04 3.79
CA LEU A 457 11.27 13.20 4.97
C LEU A 457 10.76 11.77 4.76
N VAL A 458 9.54 11.59 4.25
CA VAL A 458 8.99 10.26 3.95
C VAL A 458 9.79 9.57 2.83
N SER A 459 10.17 10.32 1.80
CA SER A 459 11.00 9.80 0.71
C SER A 459 12.37 9.37 1.21
N ALA A 460 13.03 10.20 2.03
CA ALA A 460 14.32 9.90 2.64
C ALA A 460 14.26 8.70 3.57
N ALA A 461 13.19 8.55 4.35
CA ALA A 461 12.97 7.38 5.20
C ALA A 461 12.86 6.08 4.38
N GLY A 462 12.10 6.09 3.29
CA GLY A 462 11.99 4.94 2.38
C GLY A 462 13.31 4.58 1.71
N ILE A 463 14.06 5.58 1.24
CA ILE A 463 15.40 5.42 0.65
C ILE A 463 16.38 4.87 1.69
N GLY A 464 16.38 5.44 2.90
CA GLY A 464 17.23 5.04 4.02
C GLY A 464 16.97 3.60 4.46
N LEU A 465 15.70 3.19 4.53
CA LEU A 465 15.32 1.80 4.81
C LEU A 465 15.95 0.83 3.80
N VAL A 466 15.86 1.15 2.50
CA VAL A 466 16.44 0.30 1.44
C VAL A 466 17.97 0.33 1.47
N ALA A 467 18.58 1.49 1.75
CA ALA A 467 20.03 1.63 1.87
C ALA A 467 20.59 0.82 3.05
N LEU A 468 19.95 0.90 4.22
CA LEU A 468 20.29 0.12 5.41
C LEU A 468 20.23 -1.37 5.10
N ILE A 469 19.18 -1.78 4.39
CA ILE A 469 18.93 -3.16 4.01
C ILE A 469 19.96 -3.67 3.00
N ALA A 470 20.26 -2.90 1.96
CA ALA A 470 21.31 -3.23 1.01
C ALA A 470 22.70 -3.26 1.69
N GLY A 471 22.93 -2.39 2.68
CA GLY A 471 24.12 -2.37 3.52
C GLY A 471 24.27 -3.63 4.37
N LEU A 472 23.20 -4.06 5.07
CA LEU A 472 23.19 -5.31 5.84
C LEU A 472 23.42 -6.52 4.94
N ALA A 473 22.76 -6.58 3.78
CA ALA A 473 22.99 -7.63 2.80
C ALA A 473 24.46 -7.67 2.36
N ALA A 474 25.07 -6.51 2.09
CA ALA A 474 26.48 -6.40 1.76
C ALA A 474 27.41 -6.80 2.91
N ALA A 475 27.10 -6.45 4.17
CA ALA A 475 27.89 -6.82 5.35
C ALA A 475 27.94 -8.34 5.55
N THR A 476 26.84 -9.04 5.27
CA THR A 476 26.76 -10.51 5.37
C THR A 476 27.45 -11.27 4.22
N LEU A 477 28.09 -10.59 3.26
CA LEU A 477 28.84 -11.25 2.17
C LEU A 477 30.04 -12.05 2.70
N ARG A 478 30.63 -11.65 3.85
CA ARG A 478 31.87 -12.25 4.38
C ARG A 478 31.69 -13.70 4.83
N THR A 479 30.54 -14.03 5.42
CA THR A 479 30.19 -15.37 5.95
C THR A 479 29.59 -16.29 4.90
N ARG A 480 29.37 -15.81 3.67
CA ARG A 480 28.54 -16.48 2.66
C ARG A 480 29.22 -16.67 1.30
N THR A 481 30.49 -16.29 1.21
CA THR A 481 31.37 -16.51 0.05
C THR A 481 32.39 -17.61 0.33
N ASP A 482 32.05 -18.52 1.26
CA ASP A 482 32.90 -19.67 1.55
C ASP A 482 32.93 -20.59 0.34
N LEU A 483 34.13 -20.87 -0.17
CA LEU A 483 34.34 -21.68 -1.37
C LEU A 483 33.95 -23.13 -1.16
N GLN A 484 33.76 -23.56 0.10
CA GLN A 484 33.25 -24.89 0.44
C GLN A 484 31.85 -25.15 -0.12
N ASP A 485 31.00 -24.13 -0.24
CA ASP A 485 29.65 -24.24 -0.83
C ASP A 485 29.67 -24.58 -2.33
N LEU A 486 30.80 -24.40 -3.03
CA LEU A 486 30.96 -24.78 -4.45
C LEU A 486 31.39 -26.25 -4.61
N ARG A 487 31.84 -26.92 -3.55
CA ARG A 487 32.34 -28.31 -3.61
C ARG A 487 31.26 -29.37 -3.43
N THR A 488 30.06 -28.99 -2.98
CA THR A 488 28.94 -29.90 -2.70
C THR A 488 27.92 -29.99 -3.84
N ALA A 489 28.29 -29.55 -5.04
CA ALA A 489 27.42 -29.53 -6.23
C ALA A 489 27.58 -30.76 -7.11
#